data_AF-A0A1M5ZM99-F1
#
_entry.id   AF-A0A1M5ZM99-F1
#
_cell.length_a   1.000
_cell.length_b   1.000
_cell.length_c   1.000
_cell.angle_alpha   90.00
_cell.angle_beta   90.00
_cell.angle_gamma   90.00
#
_symmetry.space_group_name_H-M   'P 1'
#
loop_
_entity.id
_entity.type
_entity.pdbx_description
1 polymer ?
#
loop_
_entity_poly.entity_id
_entity_poly.type
_entity_poly.pdbx_seq_one_letter_code
_entity_poly.pdbx_strand_id
1 'polypeptide(L)'
;MKINNPVDLSSDFAALAEKLAATQTEMQSSQSALSEAVTEKLDAVKTDVTESLSSVSEQASTTLTQTRTALESAIESTKTAVAATETAVITACSDSKTKVLTAISNHSVIRRIYQITVKSHGTINIPAVNPAKTFVNVNVEDSAGYAVLTSSTTLSLNRIGSADKYMRIQVIEYV
;
A
#
# COMPACT_ATOMS: atom_id res chain seq x y z
N MET A 1 86.01 -7.37 -86.08
CA MET A 1 85.14 -8.42 -85.51
C MET A 1 83.72 -8.13 -85.95
N LYS A 2 83.24 -8.77 -87.03
CA LYS A 2 81.86 -8.60 -87.52
C LYS A 2 80.95 -9.51 -86.68
N ILE A 3 80.00 -8.92 -85.96
CA ILE A 3 78.98 -9.65 -85.22
C ILE A 3 77.97 -10.16 -86.26
N ASN A 4 78.12 -11.42 -86.67
CA ASN A 4 77.25 -12.06 -87.67
C ASN A 4 76.23 -12.97 -86.96
N ASN A 5 75.23 -12.40 -86.30
CA ASN A 5 73.86 -12.94 -86.26
C ASN A 5 72.97 -11.98 -85.43
N PRO A 6 72.08 -11.18 -86.03
CA PRO A 6 71.04 -10.52 -85.25
C PRO A 6 70.09 -11.59 -84.70
N VAL A 7 69.86 -11.58 -83.38
CA VAL A 7 68.85 -12.44 -82.74
C VAL A 7 67.47 -11.94 -83.15
N ASP A 8 66.67 -12.79 -83.78
CA ASP A 8 65.28 -12.49 -84.11
C ASP A 8 64.37 -12.81 -82.91
N LEU A 9 63.85 -11.75 -82.27
CA LEU A 9 63.00 -11.81 -81.07
C LEU A 9 61.51 -11.62 -81.38
N SER A 10 61.13 -11.52 -82.66
CA SER A 10 59.77 -11.18 -83.08
C SER A 10 58.70 -12.15 -82.57
N SER A 11 59.02 -13.45 -82.54
CA SER A 11 58.14 -14.51 -82.03
C SER A 11 57.92 -14.44 -80.51
N ASP A 12 58.97 -14.15 -79.73
CA ASP A 12 58.87 -13.99 -78.28
C ASP A 12 58.03 -12.75 -77.90
N PHE A 13 58.18 -11.64 -78.64
CA PHE A 13 57.35 -10.45 -78.44
C PHE A 13 55.89 -10.68 -78.83
N ALA A 14 55.62 -11.45 -79.89
CA ALA A 14 54.26 -11.81 -80.27
C ALA A 14 53.60 -12.68 -79.19
N ALA A 15 54.30 -13.69 -78.68
CA ALA A 15 53.81 -14.55 -77.61
C ALA A 15 53.56 -13.75 -76.30
N LEU A 16 54.42 -12.78 -75.98
CA LEU A 16 54.23 -11.92 -74.82
C LEU A 16 53.00 -11.00 -74.99
N ALA A 17 52.80 -10.43 -76.17
CA ALA A 17 51.63 -9.59 -76.46
C ALA A 17 50.33 -10.38 -76.37
N GLU A 18 50.33 -11.62 -76.87
CA GLU A 18 49.18 -12.52 -76.79
C GLU A 18 48.86 -12.90 -75.34
N LYS A 19 49.90 -13.17 -74.54
CA LYS A 19 49.76 -13.44 -73.10
C LYS A 19 49.23 -12.23 -72.32
N LEU A 20 49.72 -11.04 -72.65
CA LEU A 20 49.23 -9.79 -72.04
C LEU A 20 47.76 -9.53 -72.38
N ALA A 21 47.37 -9.76 -73.64
CA ALA A 21 45.99 -9.63 -74.08
C ALA A 21 45.07 -10.63 -73.33
N ALA A 22 45.50 -11.90 -73.21
CA ALA A 22 44.77 -12.90 -72.45
C ALA A 22 44.60 -12.50 -70.98
N THR A 23 45.68 -12.07 -70.32
CA THR A 23 45.62 -11.59 -68.93
C THR A 23 44.71 -10.37 -68.77
N GLN A 24 44.71 -9.44 -69.72
CA GLN A 24 43.80 -8.29 -69.70
C GLN A 24 42.33 -8.72 -69.78
N THR A 25 42.00 -9.68 -70.65
CA THR A 25 40.64 -10.25 -70.75
C THR A 25 40.23 -10.98 -69.47
N GLU A 26 41.13 -11.78 -68.87
CA GLU A 26 40.87 -12.46 -67.60
C GLU A 26 40.63 -11.47 -66.45
N MET A 27 41.40 -10.37 -66.38
CA MET A 27 41.20 -9.32 -65.39
C MET A 27 39.85 -8.62 -65.56
N GLN A 28 39.45 -8.29 -66.79
CA GLN A 28 38.16 -7.68 -67.08
C GLN A 28 37.00 -8.61 -66.69
N SER A 29 37.11 -9.89 -67.02
CA SER A 29 36.12 -10.90 -66.63
C SER A 29 36.02 -11.05 -65.10
N SER A 30 37.17 -11.13 -64.42
CA SER A 30 37.23 -11.25 -62.97
C SER A 30 36.66 -10.01 -62.27
N GLN A 31 36.93 -8.82 -62.81
CA GLN A 31 36.38 -7.57 -62.29
C GLN A 31 34.84 -7.52 -62.43
N SER A 32 34.30 -7.95 -63.57
CA SER A 32 32.85 -8.00 -63.78
C SER A 32 32.18 -8.99 -62.82
N ALA A 33 32.74 -10.19 -62.69
CA ALA A 33 32.23 -11.21 -61.77
C ALA A 33 32.28 -10.74 -60.31
N LEU A 34 33.36 -10.06 -59.91
CA LEU A 34 33.45 -9.48 -58.57
C LEU A 34 32.41 -8.37 -58.35
N SER A 35 32.20 -7.49 -59.34
CA SER A 35 31.20 -6.42 -59.25
C SER A 35 29.79 -6.96 -59.11
N GLU A 36 29.45 -8.01 -59.86
CA GLU A 36 28.16 -8.70 -59.76
C GLU A 36 27.99 -9.34 -58.38
N ALA A 37 28.99 -10.10 -57.91
CA ALA A 37 28.95 -10.75 -56.60
C ALA A 37 28.82 -9.74 -55.43
N VAL A 38 29.53 -8.61 -55.51
CA VAL A 38 29.43 -7.54 -54.50
C VAL A 38 28.04 -6.91 -54.51
N THR A 39 27.48 -6.66 -55.68
CA THR A 39 26.13 -6.06 -55.83
C THR A 39 25.07 -7.00 -55.25
N GLU A 40 25.11 -8.28 -55.64
CA GLU A 40 24.19 -9.30 -55.15
C GLU A 40 24.29 -9.46 -53.62
N LYS A 41 25.51 -9.46 -53.07
CA LYS A 41 25.71 -9.56 -51.62
C LYS A 41 25.20 -8.33 -50.88
N LEU A 42 25.36 -7.14 -51.46
CA LEU A 42 24.85 -5.89 -50.88
C LEU A 42 23.32 -5.86 -50.88
N ASP A 43 22.68 -6.30 -51.96
CA ASP A 43 21.22 -6.37 -52.05
C ASP A 43 20.62 -7.39 -51.07
N ALA A 44 21.28 -8.54 -50.89
CA ALA A 44 20.90 -9.52 -49.88
C ALA A 44 21.00 -8.93 -48.47
N VAL A 45 22.14 -8.32 -48.12
CA VAL A 45 22.33 -7.69 -46.79
C VAL A 45 21.32 -6.58 -46.55
N LYS A 46 21.03 -5.76 -47.55
CA LYS A 46 20.02 -4.69 -47.46
C LYS A 46 18.63 -5.27 -47.16
N THR A 47 18.27 -6.35 -47.84
CA THR A 47 17.00 -7.06 -47.60
C THR A 47 16.93 -7.60 -46.18
N ASP A 48 17.94 -8.37 -45.76
CA ASP A 48 18.01 -8.98 -44.42
C ASP A 48 17.93 -7.94 -43.29
N VAL A 49 18.65 -6.82 -43.44
CA VAL A 49 18.64 -5.72 -42.47
C VAL A 49 17.26 -5.06 -42.41
N THR A 50 16.61 -4.86 -43.56
CA THR A 50 15.29 -4.23 -43.64
C THR A 50 14.22 -5.12 -42.99
N GLU A 51 14.26 -6.43 -43.25
CA GLU A 51 13.35 -7.40 -42.64
C GLU A 51 13.57 -7.50 -41.13
N SER A 52 14.84 -7.59 -40.70
CA SER A 52 15.19 -7.66 -39.28
C SER A 52 14.73 -6.41 -38.53
N LEU A 53 14.94 -5.22 -39.10
CA LEU A 53 14.52 -3.97 -38.48
C LEU A 53 12.99 -3.87 -38.39
N SER A 54 12.27 -4.30 -39.43
CA SER A 54 10.81 -4.32 -39.44
C SER A 54 10.26 -5.26 -38.37
N SER A 55 10.82 -6.48 -38.28
CA SER A 55 10.41 -7.45 -37.26
C SER A 55 10.66 -6.95 -35.84
N VAL A 56 11.82 -6.33 -35.58
CA VAL A 56 12.13 -5.75 -34.26
C VAL A 56 11.18 -4.59 -33.94
N SER A 57 10.87 -3.73 -34.90
CA SER A 57 9.93 -2.62 -34.73
C SER A 57 8.53 -3.11 -34.36
N GLU A 58 8.04 -4.15 -35.03
CA GLU A 58 6.74 -4.77 -34.73
C GLU A 58 6.74 -5.40 -33.33
N GLN A 59 7.76 -6.18 -32.99
CA GLN A 59 7.89 -6.80 -31.67
C GLN A 59 7.95 -5.77 -30.54
N ALA A 60 8.70 -4.68 -30.73
CA ALA A 60 8.77 -3.57 -29.78
C ALA A 60 7.41 -2.89 -29.61
N SER A 61 6.69 -2.64 -30.72
CA SER A 61 5.36 -2.03 -30.70
C SER A 61 4.33 -2.91 -29.99
N THR A 62 4.36 -4.23 -30.23
CA THR A 62 3.51 -5.21 -29.53
C THR A 62 3.82 -5.23 -28.04
N THR A 63 5.10 -5.33 -27.67
CA THR A 63 5.52 -5.37 -26.25
C THR A 63 5.13 -4.10 -25.51
N LEU A 64 5.30 -2.94 -26.14
CA LEU A 64 4.91 -1.65 -25.56
C LEU A 64 3.40 -1.58 -25.32
N THR A 65 2.61 -2.06 -26.28
CA THR A 65 1.14 -2.09 -26.17
C THR A 65 0.70 -3.00 -25.02
N GLN A 66 1.24 -4.21 -24.95
CA GLN A 66 0.94 -5.17 -23.88
C GLN A 66 1.33 -4.62 -22.51
N THR A 67 2.51 -4.01 -22.40
CA THR A 67 2.99 -3.40 -21.15
C THR A 67 2.07 -2.26 -20.72
N ARG A 68 1.63 -1.42 -21.65
CA ARG A 68 0.69 -0.33 -21.37
C ARG A 68 -0.64 -0.86 -20.84
N THR A 69 -1.22 -1.87 -21.48
CA THR A 69 -2.47 -2.48 -21.03
C THR A 69 -2.35 -3.12 -19.64
N ALA A 70 -1.23 -3.78 -19.36
CA ALA A 70 -0.96 -4.35 -18.04
C ALA A 70 -0.86 -3.27 -16.96
N LEU A 71 -0.18 -2.15 -17.26
CA LEU A 71 -0.07 -1.00 -16.34
C LEU A 71 -1.44 -0.34 -16.10
N GLU A 72 -2.22 -0.10 -17.15
CA GLU A 72 -3.58 0.47 -17.03
C GLU A 72 -4.48 -0.42 -16.14
N SER A 73 -4.40 -1.74 -16.32
CA SER A 73 -5.14 -2.70 -15.50
C SER A 73 -4.69 -2.70 -14.02
N ALA A 74 -3.38 -2.64 -13.78
CA ALA A 74 -2.81 -2.60 -12.43
C ALA A 74 -3.19 -1.30 -11.69
N ILE A 75 -3.20 -0.16 -12.38
CA ILE A 75 -3.64 1.13 -11.83
C ILE A 75 -5.10 1.06 -11.42
N GLU A 76 -5.97 0.51 -12.26
CA GLU A 76 -7.41 0.45 -11.96
C GLU A 76 -7.73 -0.52 -10.81
N SER A 77 -7.03 -1.66 -10.76
CA SER A 77 -7.10 -2.59 -9.64
C SER A 77 -6.67 -1.92 -8.32
N THR A 78 -5.57 -1.16 -8.37
CA THR A 78 -5.06 -0.43 -7.20
C THR A 78 -6.05 0.62 -6.73
N LYS A 79 -6.63 1.41 -7.64
CA LYS A 79 -7.67 2.40 -7.30
C LYS A 79 -8.87 1.75 -6.60
N THR A 80 -9.33 0.62 -7.13
CA THR A 80 -10.45 -0.12 -6.56
C THR A 80 -10.13 -0.61 -5.14
N ALA A 81 -8.94 -1.18 -4.94
CA ALA A 81 -8.50 -1.66 -3.63
C ALA A 81 -8.35 -0.52 -2.59
N VAL A 82 -7.82 0.63 -3.02
CA VAL A 82 -7.69 1.82 -2.16
C VAL A 82 -9.08 2.33 -1.75
N ALA A 83 -10.01 2.48 -2.69
CA ALA A 83 -11.38 2.94 -2.39
C ALA A 83 -12.12 1.99 -1.42
N ALA A 84 -11.96 0.67 -1.60
CA ALA A 84 -12.52 -0.33 -0.69
C ALA A 84 -11.91 -0.22 0.71
N THR A 85 -10.60 -0.01 0.80
CA THR A 85 -9.88 0.16 2.06
C THR A 85 -10.32 1.44 2.78
N GLU A 86 -10.42 2.56 2.06
CA GLU A 86 -10.89 3.83 2.61
C GLU A 86 -12.29 3.70 3.19
N THR A 87 -13.21 3.07 2.46
CA THR A 87 -14.58 2.80 2.93
C THR A 87 -14.57 1.95 4.20
N ALA A 88 -13.80 0.87 4.22
CA ALA A 88 -13.70 -0.02 5.38
C ALA A 88 -13.17 0.71 6.63
N VAL A 89 -12.18 1.58 6.47
CA VAL A 89 -11.62 2.39 7.55
C VAL A 89 -12.65 3.38 8.09
N ILE A 90 -13.38 4.07 7.20
CA ILE A 90 -14.44 5.00 7.59
C ILE A 90 -15.52 4.30 8.41
N THR A 91 -15.96 3.11 7.97
CA THR A 91 -16.93 2.29 8.69
C THR A 91 -16.39 1.88 10.07
N ALA A 92 -15.18 1.33 10.13
CA ALA A 92 -14.57 0.88 11.38
C ALA A 92 -14.40 2.02 12.40
N CYS A 93 -14.02 3.21 11.94
CA CYS A 93 -13.92 4.41 12.77
C CYS A 93 -15.28 4.87 13.28
N SER A 94 -16.31 4.86 12.43
CA SER A 94 -17.68 5.24 12.80
C SER A 94 -18.28 4.27 13.83
N ASP A 95 -18.06 2.98 13.64
CA ASP A 95 -18.48 1.95 14.59
C ASP A 95 -17.76 2.09 15.93
N SER A 96 -16.45 2.33 15.89
CA SER A 96 -15.65 2.54 17.11
C SER A 96 -16.11 3.77 17.87
N LYS A 97 -16.37 4.89 17.17
CA LYS A 97 -16.95 6.10 17.76
C LYS A 97 -18.27 5.80 18.44
N THR A 98 -19.16 5.07 17.77
CA THR A 98 -20.47 4.69 18.31
C THR A 98 -20.32 3.86 19.58
N LYS A 99 -19.47 2.82 19.55
CA LYS A 99 -19.18 1.98 20.72
C LYS A 99 -18.65 2.78 21.89
N VAL A 100 -17.70 3.69 21.65
CA VAL A 100 -17.14 4.57 22.69
C VAL A 100 -18.22 5.48 23.27
N LEU A 101 -19.05 6.09 22.42
CA LEU A 101 -20.11 6.98 22.89
C LEU A 101 -21.16 6.21 23.71
N THR A 102 -21.57 5.02 23.27
CA THR A 102 -22.46 4.15 24.03
C THR A 102 -21.84 3.74 25.38
N ALA A 103 -20.56 3.39 25.41
CA ALA A 103 -19.88 3.05 26.66
C ALA A 103 -19.83 4.23 27.64
N ILE A 104 -19.57 5.44 27.15
CA ILE A 104 -19.60 6.67 27.96
C ILE A 104 -21.02 6.93 28.47
N SER A 105 -22.03 6.84 27.61
CA SER A 105 -23.43 7.08 27.98
C SER A 105 -23.98 6.06 28.98
N ASN A 106 -23.48 4.82 28.96
CA ASN A 106 -23.90 3.77 29.88
C ASN A 106 -23.10 3.77 31.20
N HIS A 107 -22.02 4.56 31.32
CA HIS A 107 -21.27 4.62 32.55
C HIS A 107 -22.03 5.45 33.58
N SER A 108 -22.33 4.87 34.74
CA SER A 108 -22.91 5.61 35.87
C SER A 108 -21.94 6.71 36.28
N VAL A 109 -22.33 7.97 36.08
CA VAL A 109 -21.55 9.13 36.52
C VAL A 109 -22.10 9.58 37.85
N ILE A 110 -21.23 9.74 38.86
CA ILE A 110 -21.65 10.32 40.15
C ILE A 110 -22.19 11.72 39.88
N ARG A 111 -23.49 11.90 40.10
CA ARG A 111 -24.19 13.16 39.95
C ARG A 111 -23.99 14.04 41.17
N ARG A 112 -24.12 13.44 42.35
CA ARG A 112 -24.12 14.13 43.65
C ARG A 112 -23.60 13.20 44.74
N ILE A 113 -22.85 13.76 45.68
CA ILE A 113 -22.45 13.09 46.92
C ILE A 113 -22.91 13.96 48.09
N TYR A 114 -23.75 13.41 48.95
CA TYR A 114 -24.08 14.03 50.23
C TYR A 114 -23.34 13.29 51.35
N GLN A 115 -22.51 14.03 52.09
CA GLN A 115 -21.79 13.50 53.25
C GLN A 115 -22.51 13.92 54.52
N ILE A 116 -22.83 12.95 55.37
CA ILE A 116 -23.62 13.16 56.58
C ILE A 116 -22.88 12.50 57.74
N THR A 117 -22.74 13.24 58.84
CA THR A 117 -22.11 12.72 60.06
C THR A 117 -23.10 12.85 61.22
N VAL A 118 -23.47 11.72 61.82
CA VAL A 118 -24.57 11.65 62.81
C VAL A 118 -24.25 10.69 63.95
N LYS A 119 -24.72 11.02 65.16
CA LYS A 119 -24.59 10.17 66.35
C LYS A 119 -25.87 9.38 66.69
N SER A 120 -27.03 9.88 66.28
CA SER A 120 -28.33 9.31 66.62
C SER A 120 -28.76 8.18 65.66
N HIS A 121 -29.60 7.27 66.18
CA HIS A 121 -30.38 6.32 65.39
C HIS A 121 -31.73 6.93 64.98
N GLY A 122 -32.46 6.27 64.07
CA GLY A 122 -33.77 6.72 63.60
C GLY A 122 -33.69 7.38 62.23
N THR A 123 -34.60 8.31 61.95
CA THR A 123 -34.80 8.84 60.59
C THR A 123 -34.20 10.21 60.43
N ILE A 124 -33.49 10.44 59.33
CA ILE A 124 -33.01 11.77 58.93
C ILE A 124 -33.54 12.17 57.54
N ASN A 125 -33.77 13.47 57.38
CA ASN A 125 -34.12 14.04 56.09
C ASN A 125 -32.85 14.40 55.31
N ILE A 126 -32.84 14.05 54.03
CA ILE A 126 -31.78 14.39 53.08
C ILE A 126 -32.37 15.14 51.88
N PRO A 127 -31.54 15.87 51.12
CA PRO A 127 -31.96 16.40 49.83
C PRO A 127 -32.50 15.28 48.92
N ALA A 128 -33.48 15.62 48.08
CA ALA A 128 -34.13 14.65 47.22
C ALA A 128 -33.12 13.98 46.26
N VAL A 129 -33.12 12.65 46.28
CA VAL A 129 -32.35 11.75 45.41
C VAL A 129 -33.28 10.75 44.73
N ASN A 130 -32.86 10.17 43.60
CA ASN A 130 -33.57 9.05 42.98
C ASN A 130 -33.17 7.72 43.66
N PRO A 131 -34.07 7.03 44.38
CA PRO A 131 -33.74 5.79 45.07
C PRO A 131 -33.23 4.66 44.16
N ALA A 132 -33.72 4.59 42.91
CA ALA A 132 -33.29 3.58 41.95
C ALA A 132 -31.87 3.84 41.39
N LYS A 133 -31.35 5.06 41.60
CA LYS A 133 -30.02 5.48 41.15
C LYS A 133 -29.14 6.01 42.29
N THR A 134 -29.32 5.46 43.49
CA THR A 134 -28.59 5.92 44.67
C THR A 134 -27.96 4.75 45.40
N PHE A 135 -26.67 4.89 45.73
CA PHE A 135 -25.97 4.01 46.65
C PHE A 135 -25.72 4.74 47.97
N VAL A 136 -25.88 4.03 49.10
CA VAL A 136 -25.60 4.57 50.43
C VAL A 136 -24.42 3.81 51.01
N ASN A 137 -23.30 4.51 51.16
CA ASN A 137 -22.13 3.99 51.86
C ASN A 137 -22.18 4.42 53.32
N VAL A 138 -21.92 3.50 54.24
CA VAL A 138 -21.93 3.78 55.68
C VAL A 138 -20.62 3.30 56.29
N ASN A 139 -19.91 4.23 56.91
CA ASN A 139 -18.75 3.94 57.73
C ASN A 139 -19.06 4.28 59.18
N VAL A 140 -18.91 3.30 60.08
CA VAL A 140 -19.25 3.43 61.50
C VAL A 140 -18.00 3.22 62.33
N GLU A 141 -17.76 4.10 63.31
CA GLU A 141 -16.63 3.95 64.23
C GLU A 141 -16.96 2.89 65.30
N ASP A 142 -16.18 1.80 65.35
CA ASP A 142 -16.20 0.72 66.36
C ASP A 142 -17.52 -0.06 66.55
N SER A 143 -18.40 -0.12 65.55
CA SER A 143 -19.70 -0.83 65.65
C SER A 143 -20.27 -1.18 64.27
N ALA A 144 -21.26 -2.08 64.23
CA ALA A 144 -22.01 -2.34 63.00
C ALA A 144 -23.18 -1.34 62.88
N GLY A 145 -23.40 -0.79 61.69
CA GLY A 145 -24.54 0.07 61.44
C GLY A 145 -24.77 0.19 59.95
N TYR A 146 -26.03 0.36 59.56
CA TYR A 146 -26.43 0.49 58.18
C TYR A 146 -27.47 1.59 58.06
N ALA A 147 -27.53 2.19 56.87
CA ALA A 147 -28.51 3.21 56.53
C ALA A 147 -29.27 2.71 55.31
N VAL A 148 -30.59 2.80 55.37
CA VAL A 148 -31.48 2.40 54.26
C VAL A 148 -32.20 3.64 53.80
N LEU A 149 -32.16 3.87 52.49
CA LEU A 149 -32.99 4.88 51.88
C LEU A 149 -34.43 4.37 51.86
N THR A 150 -35.32 4.99 52.63
CA THR A 150 -36.73 4.60 52.76
C THR A 150 -37.65 5.42 51.85
N SER A 151 -37.18 6.58 51.37
CA SER A 151 -37.84 7.41 50.36
C SER A 151 -36.80 8.25 49.62
N SER A 152 -37.22 9.01 48.60
CA SER A 152 -36.33 9.95 47.89
C SER A 152 -35.70 11.03 48.78
N THR A 153 -36.22 11.29 49.98
CA THR A 153 -35.74 12.36 50.87
C THR A 153 -35.41 11.86 52.27
N THR A 154 -35.41 10.54 52.50
CA THR A 154 -35.38 9.99 53.86
C THR A 154 -34.45 8.80 53.99
N LEU A 155 -33.54 8.87 54.96
CA LEU A 155 -32.70 7.75 55.39
C LEU A 155 -33.15 7.25 56.76
N SER A 156 -33.35 5.95 56.87
CA SER A 156 -33.48 5.25 58.15
C SER A 156 -32.11 4.73 58.58
N LEU A 157 -31.68 5.13 59.77
CA LEU A 157 -30.38 4.82 60.34
C LEU A 157 -30.55 3.78 61.44
N ASN A 158 -30.00 2.59 61.19
CA ASN A 158 -29.98 1.50 62.15
C ASN A 158 -28.56 1.30 62.66
N ARG A 159 -28.39 1.40 63.98
CA ARG A 159 -27.10 1.20 64.65
C ARG A 159 -27.16 -0.02 65.56
N ILE A 160 -26.09 -0.79 65.55
CA ILE A 160 -25.84 -1.91 66.45
C ILE A 160 -24.61 -1.53 67.29
N GLY A 161 -24.82 -0.90 68.45
CA GLY A 161 -23.73 -0.45 69.33
C GLY A 161 -24.03 0.87 70.06
N SER A 162 -23.00 1.45 70.69
CA SER A 162 -23.12 2.67 71.53
C SER A 162 -23.57 3.92 70.75
N ALA A 163 -24.41 4.75 71.39
CA ALA A 163 -24.97 5.98 70.82
C ALA A 163 -23.95 7.15 70.72
N ASP A 164 -22.77 7.04 71.36
CA ASP A 164 -21.84 8.17 71.45
C ASP A 164 -20.88 8.32 70.25
N LYS A 165 -20.84 7.33 69.36
CA LYS A 165 -19.95 7.28 68.19
C LYS A 165 -20.59 7.89 66.95
N TYR A 166 -19.76 8.29 65.98
CA TYR A 166 -20.24 8.86 64.72
C TYR A 166 -20.46 7.78 63.65
N MET A 167 -21.53 7.94 62.88
CA MET A 167 -21.72 7.31 61.57
C MET A 167 -21.43 8.34 60.50
N ARG A 168 -20.51 8.02 59.58
CA ARG A 168 -20.24 8.78 58.36
C ARG A 168 -20.96 8.11 57.21
N ILE A 169 -21.93 8.81 56.62
CA ILE A 169 -22.79 8.29 55.58
C ILE A 169 -22.52 9.09 54.31
N GLN A 170 -22.32 8.40 53.19
CA GLN A 170 -22.24 9.01 51.87
C GLN A 170 -23.43 8.52 51.05
N VAL A 171 -24.29 9.45 50.64
CA VAL A 171 -25.36 9.18 49.68
C VAL A 171 -24.85 9.60 48.31
N ILE A 172 -24.67 8.62 47.42
CA ILE A 172 -24.08 8.80 46.11
C ILE A 172 -25.17 8.54 45.07
N GLU A 173 -25.67 9.61 44.45
CA GLU A 173 -26.62 9.52 43.34
C GLU A 173 -25.83 9.46 42.02
N TYR A 174 -26.16 8.51 41.15
CA TYR A 174 -25.60 8.39 39.81
C TYR A 174 -26.62 8.77 38.73
N VAL A 175 -26.12 9.27 37.59
CA VAL A 175 -26.92 9.52 36.38
C VAL A 175 -27.05 8.24 35.58
#